data_AF-A0A942QMI7-F1
#
_entry.id   AF-A0A942QMI7-F1
#
_cell.length_a   1.000
_cell.length_b   1.000
_cell.length_c   1.000
_cell.angle_alpha   90.00
_cell.angle_beta   90.00
_cell.angle_gamma   90.00
#
_symmetry.space_group_name_H-M   'P 1'
#
loop_
_entity.id
_entity.type
_entity.pdbx_description
1 polymer ?
#
loop_
_entity_poly.entity_id
_entity_poly.type
_entity_poly.pdbx_seq_one_letter_code
_entity_poly.pdbx_strand_id
1 'polypeptide(L)'
;MKVLHFGSYWMGENDIVALMAKDLATMCEAKLVDTRLYTGQPSPWVAKDADPHFHSVNWLRDDRVREVVASFEPAVVVCNAGAMSLTPSMHLELRAQGIVTVGIALSDPDVFAAQGKLYANLFDLYYTNAAASIQDYAQIGVKARLLPFAASAGFHRPLPDVKRKYDVIIVGHARADRLPVVAELDKHFRVGLYGKGWRRWGILPRGRQVNGDEQVRALNSGKAYVSFAQTVAGYTNVKVGLFEAVACGTPVFTQVFPEMEKYFAYEREIIGFSSLPELVEKLRYYLSRPVELAQVAQNARERLLCEHTWVHRWEQVLADVRAHAEGCR
;
A
#
# COMPACT_ATOMS: atom_id res chain seq x y z
N MET A 1 8.62 23.37 -0.83
CA MET A 1 9.24 22.40 -1.78
C MET A 1 8.17 22.03 -2.79
N LYS A 2 8.44 22.14 -4.09
CA LYS A 2 7.51 21.73 -5.14
C LYS A 2 7.76 20.27 -5.51
N VAL A 3 6.72 19.43 -5.50
CA VAL A 3 6.84 18.00 -5.81
C VAL A 3 5.96 17.62 -6.99
N LEU A 4 6.55 17.06 -8.03
CA LEU A 4 5.83 16.48 -9.15
C LEU A 4 5.68 14.97 -8.90
N HIS A 5 4.44 14.50 -8.70
CA HIS A 5 4.16 13.11 -8.35
C HIS A 5 3.47 12.39 -9.51
N PHE A 6 4.12 11.38 -10.07
CA PHE A 6 3.53 10.45 -11.03
C PHE A 6 3.02 9.19 -10.32
N GLY A 7 1.76 8.85 -10.57
CA GLY A 7 1.12 7.63 -10.10
C GLY A 7 0.06 7.14 -11.08
N SER A 8 -0.64 6.05 -10.78
CA SER A 8 -1.79 5.58 -11.59
C SER A 8 -2.99 5.39 -10.68
N TYR A 9 -4.02 6.23 -10.83
CA TYR A 9 -5.13 6.37 -9.87
C TYR A 9 -6.38 5.59 -10.29
N TRP A 10 -6.20 4.31 -10.59
CA TRP A 10 -7.19 3.50 -11.30
C TRP A 10 -8.26 2.85 -10.40
N MET A 11 -7.97 2.62 -9.12
CA MET A 11 -8.95 2.06 -8.16
C MET A 11 -9.91 3.11 -7.58
N GLY A 12 -9.91 4.32 -8.13
CA GLY A 12 -10.72 5.42 -7.61
C GLY A 12 -10.16 5.99 -6.32
N GLU A 13 -11.03 6.46 -5.43
CA GLU A 13 -10.63 7.28 -4.28
C GLU A 13 -9.84 6.54 -3.20
N ASN A 14 -9.90 5.21 -3.18
CA ASN A 14 -9.17 4.36 -2.25
C ASN A 14 -7.92 3.70 -2.85
N ASP A 15 -7.50 4.12 -4.05
CA ASP A 15 -6.23 3.69 -4.60
C ASP A 15 -5.07 4.13 -3.69
N ILE A 16 -4.18 3.21 -3.31
CA ILE A 16 -3.06 3.48 -2.40
C ILE A 16 -2.19 4.63 -2.91
N VAL A 17 -1.89 4.68 -4.21
CA VAL A 17 -1.02 5.68 -4.81
C VAL A 17 -1.74 7.03 -4.86
N ALA A 18 -3.05 7.03 -5.14
CA ALA A 18 -3.86 8.24 -5.09
C ALA A 18 -3.96 8.81 -3.66
N LEU A 19 -4.12 7.96 -2.65
CA LEU A 19 -4.16 8.39 -1.26
C LEU A 19 -2.81 8.90 -0.77
N MET A 20 -1.71 8.25 -1.13
CA MET A 20 -0.36 8.78 -0.89
C MET A 20 -0.20 10.16 -1.52
N ALA A 21 -0.60 10.33 -2.78
CA ALA A 21 -0.50 11.60 -3.50
C ALA A 21 -1.36 12.71 -2.86
N LYS A 22 -2.58 12.39 -2.41
CA LYS A 22 -3.46 13.32 -1.68
C LYS A 22 -2.84 13.76 -0.36
N ASP A 23 -2.32 12.83 0.45
CA ASP A 23 -1.70 13.15 1.74
C ASP A 23 -0.42 13.99 1.52
N LEU A 24 0.39 13.72 0.48
CA LEU A 24 1.53 14.56 0.10
C LEU A 24 1.11 16.01 -0.20
N ALA A 25 0.02 16.20 -0.95
CA ALA A 25 -0.47 17.52 -1.33
C ALA A 25 -0.97 18.36 -0.15
N THR A 26 -1.17 17.75 1.03
CA THR A 26 -1.45 18.50 2.27
C THR A 26 -0.19 19.07 2.93
N MET A 27 0.99 18.59 2.54
CA MET A 27 2.27 18.91 3.18
C MET A 27 3.14 19.84 2.35
N CYS A 28 2.92 19.91 1.04
CA CYS A 28 3.72 20.71 0.13
C CYS A 28 2.93 21.11 -1.13
N GLU A 29 3.51 22.00 -1.93
CA GLU A 29 2.97 22.32 -3.25
C GLU A 29 3.23 21.11 -4.18
N ALA A 30 2.21 20.31 -4.43
CA ALA A 30 2.33 19.08 -5.21
C ALA A 30 1.50 19.15 -6.50
N LYS A 31 2.12 18.77 -7.63
CA LYS A 31 1.41 18.52 -8.90
C LYS A 31 1.26 17.02 -9.08
N LEU A 32 0.01 16.55 -9.09
CA LEU A 32 -0.32 15.12 -9.16
C LEU A 32 -0.65 14.75 -10.61
N VAL A 33 0.08 13.77 -11.16
CA VAL A 33 -0.11 13.28 -12.53
C VAL A 33 -0.60 11.84 -12.49
N ASP A 34 -1.85 11.65 -12.95
CA ASP A 34 -2.41 10.32 -13.20
C ASP A 34 -1.95 9.79 -14.56
N THR A 35 -1.12 8.76 -14.52
CA THR A 35 -0.58 8.07 -15.69
C THR A 35 -1.55 7.08 -16.33
N ARG A 36 -2.66 6.72 -15.65
CA ARG A 36 -3.73 5.87 -16.21
C ARG A 36 -3.29 4.48 -16.71
N LEU A 37 -2.23 3.90 -16.13
CA LEU A 37 -1.62 2.62 -16.55
C LEU A 37 -2.60 1.43 -16.61
N TYR A 38 -3.64 1.42 -15.78
CA TYR A 38 -4.53 0.27 -15.59
C TYR A 38 -5.96 0.48 -16.11
N THR A 39 -6.16 1.48 -16.97
CA THR A 39 -7.48 1.83 -17.51
C THR A 39 -7.90 0.95 -18.70
N GLY A 40 -7.02 0.08 -19.19
CA GLY A 40 -7.23 -0.70 -20.41
C GLY A 40 -7.05 0.11 -21.70
N GLN A 41 -6.77 1.41 -21.59
CA GLN A 41 -6.45 2.32 -22.70
C GLN A 41 -4.95 2.65 -22.70
N PRO A 42 -4.36 3.02 -23.85
CA PRO A 42 -2.99 3.51 -23.89
C PRO A 42 -2.81 4.74 -22.99
N SER A 43 -1.79 4.69 -22.15
CA SER A 43 -1.44 5.84 -21.31
C SER A 43 -0.87 6.96 -22.18
N PRO A 44 -1.31 8.23 -22.02
CA PRO A 44 -0.68 9.36 -22.70
C PRO A 44 0.70 9.70 -22.13
N TRP A 45 1.07 9.14 -20.97
CA TRP A 45 2.28 9.44 -20.23
C TRP A 45 3.37 8.38 -20.40
N VAL A 46 3.04 7.18 -20.88
CA VAL A 46 3.94 6.03 -20.85
C VAL A 46 4.16 5.48 -22.25
N ALA A 47 5.42 5.22 -22.60
CA ALA A 47 5.80 4.53 -23.83
C ALA A 47 6.26 3.10 -23.49
N LYS A 48 5.44 2.10 -23.85
CA LYS A 48 5.75 0.68 -23.59
C LYS A 48 6.91 0.12 -24.45
N ASP A 49 7.26 0.84 -25.52
CA ASP A 49 8.27 0.41 -26.50
C ASP A 49 9.57 1.23 -26.44
N ALA A 50 9.79 2.00 -25.37
CA ALA A 50 10.97 2.86 -25.24
C ALA A 50 12.29 2.06 -25.06
N ASP A 51 12.24 0.83 -24.54
CA ASP A 51 13.38 -0.10 -24.52
C ASP A 51 12.91 -1.56 -24.70
N PRO A 52 13.29 -2.24 -25.79
CA PRO A 52 12.89 -3.63 -26.05
C PRO A 52 13.47 -4.65 -25.06
N HIS A 53 14.42 -4.27 -24.18
CA HIS A 53 14.97 -5.16 -23.15
C HIS A 53 14.16 -5.15 -21.84
N PHE A 54 13.22 -4.21 -21.68
CA PHE A 54 12.54 -3.96 -20.40
C PHE A 54 11.01 -3.78 -20.56
N HIS A 55 10.33 -4.72 -21.21
CA HIS A 55 8.88 -4.68 -21.44
C HIS A 55 8.00 -4.57 -20.17
N SER A 56 8.56 -4.86 -18.99
CA SER A 56 7.87 -4.74 -17.70
C SER A 56 7.92 -3.34 -17.11
N VAL A 57 8.74 -2.44 -17.64
CA VAL A 57 8.93 -1.07 -17.13
C VAL A 57 8.03 -0.10 -17.89
N ASN A 58 7.32 0.74 -17.15
CA ASN A 58 6.49 1.80 -17.68
C ASN A 58 7.32 3.09 -17.76
N TRP A 59 8.04 3.27 -18.86
CA TRP A 59 8.84 4.46 -19.11
C TRP A 59 7.96 5.68 -19.37
N LEU A 60 8.10 6.70 -18.53
CA LEU A 60 7.47 7.98 -18.75
C LEU A 60 8.03 8.65 -20.00
N ARG A 61 7.15 9.26 -20.79
CA ARG A 61 7.47 9.98 -22.01
C ARG A 61 8.25 11.25 -21.71
N ASP A 62 9.53 11.27 -22.08
CA ASP A 62 10.44 12.40 -21.83
C ASP A 62 9.87 13.75 -22.32
N ASP A 63 9.23 13.80 -23.49
CA ASP A 63 8.61 15.03 -24.03
C ASP A 63 7.56 15.61 -23.06
N ARG A 64 6.74 14.74 -22.48
CA ARG A 64 5.71 15.12 -21.51
C ARG A 64 6.28 15.47 -20.16
N VAL A 65 7.31 14.74 -19.70
CA VAL A 65 7.99 15.04 -18.44
C VAL A 65 8.65 16.43 -18.53
N ARG A 66 9.36 16.75 -19.61
CA ARG A 66 9.95 18.08 -19.81
C ARG A 66 8.92 19.20 -19.80
N GLU A 67 7.80 19.01 -20.50
CA GLU A 67 6.70 20.00 -20.55
C GLU A 67 6.18 20.33 -19.14
N VAL A 68 5.94 19.30 -18.32
CA VAL A 68 5.43 19.51 -16.96
C VAL A 68 6.51 20.05 -16.01
N VAL A 69 7.77 19.64 -16.15
CA VAL A 69 8.89 20.15 -15.35
C VAL A 69 9.13 21.63 -15.65
N ALA A 70 9.14 22.03 -16.93
CA ALA A 70 9.33 23.42 -17.33
C ALA A 70 8.19 24.33 -16.84
N SER A 71 6.95 23.84 -16.82
CA SER A 71 5.79 24.64 -16.38
C SER A 71 5.60 24.70 -14.86
N PHE A 72 6.08 23.71 -14.13
CA PHE A 72 5.84 23.60 -12.68
C PHE A 72 7.09 23.92 -11.84
N GLU A 73 8.28 23.71 -12.39
CA GLU A 73 9.58 23.89 -11.73
C GLU A 73 9.70 23.08 -10.41
N PRO A 74 9.52 21.74 -10.45
CA PRO A 74 9.60 20.92 -9.25
C PRO A 74 11.04 20.84 -8.72
N ALA A 75 11.19 20.74 -7.40
CA ALA A 75 12.45 20.35 -6.77
C ALA A 75 12.60 18.81 -6.70
N VAL A 76 11.48 18.09 -6.83
CA VAL A 76 11.43 16.64 -6.69
C VAL A 76 10.49 16.04 -7.74
N VAL A 77 10.91 14.96 -8.37
CA VAL A 77 10.06 14.11 -9.21
C VAL A 77 9.91 12.74 -8.57
N VAL A 78 8.67 12.32 -8.31
CA VAL A 78 8.36 11.01 -7.73
C VAL A 78 7.71 10.11 -8.77
N CYS A 79 8.23 8.89 -8.93
CA CYS A 79 7.60 7.79 -9.66
C CYS A 79 7.09 6.76 -8.66
N ASN A 80 5.77 6.73 -8.44
CA ASN A 80 5.16 5.91 -7.39
C ASN A 80 4.42 4.70 -7.96
N ALA A 81 4.99 3.52 -7.69
CA ALA A 81 4.50 2.20 -8.05
C ALA A 81 4.31 1.97 -9.57
N GLY A 82 3.78 0.78 -9.91
CA GLY A 82 3.42 0.43 -11.27
C GLY A 82 4.59 0.26 -12.24
N ALA A 83 5.74 -0.23 -11.77
CA ALA A 83 6.95 -0.38 -12.57
C ALA A 83 7.39 0.91 -13.29
N MET A 84 7.06 2.07 -12.71
CA MET A 84 7.18 3.35 -13.40
C MET A 84 8.56 3.97 -13.20
N SER A 85 9.17 4.44 -14.28
CA SER A 85 10.48 5.09 -14.24
C SER A 85 10.60 6.17 -15.33
N LEU A 86 11.54 7.09 -15.15
CA LEU A 86 12.02 7.96 -16.22
C LEU A 86 13.09 7.21 -17.02
N THR A 87 13.33 7.60 -18.28
CA THR A 87 14.46 7.07 -19.06
C THR A 87 15.80 7.46 -18.41
N PRO A 88 16.89 6.71 -18.65
CA PRO A 88 18.21 7.07 -18.12
C PRO A 88 18.66 8.49 -18.50
N SER A 89 18.39 8.93 -19.74
CA SER A 89 18.65 10.31 -20.18
C SER A 89 17.86 11.33 -19.39
N MET A 90 16.59 11.05 -19.09
CA MET A 90 15.75 11.96 -18.34
C MET A 90 16.19 12.07 -16.87
N HIS A 91 16.61 10.96 -16.24
CA HIS A 91 17.22 11.03 -14.90
C HIS A 91 18.45 11.95 -14.86
N LEU A 92 19.35 11.83 -15.85
CA LEU A 92 20.55 12.68 -15.94
C LEU A 92 20.20 14.16 -16.17
N GLU A 93 19.23 14.44 -17.04
CA GLU A 93 18.78 15.79 -17.34
C GLU A 93 18.15 16.46 -16.11
N LEU A 94 17.30 15.76 -15.36
CA LEU A 94 16.72 16.29 -14.12
C LEU A 94 17.77 16.51 -13.03
N ARG A 95 18.72 15.58 -12.88
CA ARG A 95 19.82 15.73 -11.91
C ARG A 95 20.69 16.95 -12.23
N ALA A 96 20.98 17.22 -13.51
CA ALA A 96 21.73 18.41 -13.93
C ALA A 96 21.00 19.72 -13.61
N GLN A 97 19.68 19.69 -13.46
CA GLN A 97 18.85 20.82 -13.01
C GLN A 97 18.72 20.90 -11.47
N GLY A 98 19.36 19.98 -10.73
CA GLY A 98 19.24 19.90 -9.27
C GLY A 98 17.92 19.31 -8.78
N ILE A 99 17.17 18.62 -9.65
CA ILE A 99 15.89 17.99 -9.32
C ILE A 99 16.15 16.57 -8.81
N VAL A 100 15.67 16.27 -7.60
CA VAL A 100 15.83 14.95 -6.98
C VAL A 100 14.77 13.99 -7.50
N THR A 101 15.20 12.81 -7.95
CA THR A 101 14.31 11.74 -8.42
C THR A 101 14.07 10.69 -7.34
N VAL A 102 12.80 10.37 -7.07
CA VAL A 102 12.38 9.39 -6.05
C VAL A 102 11.55 8.28 -6.68
N GLY A 103 11.97 7.02 -6.47
CA GLY A 103 11.23 5.84 -6.87
C GLY A 103 10.60 5.14 -5.67
N ILE A 104 9.35 4.71 -5.78
CA ILE A 104 8.65 3.99 -4.71
C ILE A 104 8.03 2.70 -5.25
N ALA A 105 8.44 1.54 -4.72
CA ALA A 105 7.83 0.24 -4.96
C ALA A 105 6.84 -0.12 -3.85
N LEU A 106 5.65 -0.63 -4.24
CA LEU A 106 4.57 -1.03 -3.32
C LEU A 106 4.14 -2.49 -3.48
N SER A 107 4.84 -3.27 -4.31
CA SER A 107 4.52 -4.67 -4.58
C SER A 107 5.72 -5.60 -4.37
N ASP A 108 6.78 -5.12 -3.72
CA ASP A 108 7.90 -5.97 -3.34
C ASP A 108 7.47 -6.91 -2.19
N PRO A 109 8.08 -8.10 -2.07
CA PRO A 109 9.11 -8.66 -2.94
C PRO A 109 8.58 -9.29 -4.25
N ASP A 110 7.26 -9.39 -4.42
CA ASP A 110 6.62 -10.12 -5.54
C ASP A 110 7.09 -9.65 -6.92
N VAL A 111 7.44 -8.37 -7.06
CA VAL A 111 7.83 -7.78 -8.34
C VAL A 111 9.29 -7.39 -8.46
N PHE A 112 10.10 -7.56 -7.42
CA PHE A 112 11.51 -7.10 -7.38
C PHE A 112 12.28 -7.54 -8.63
N ALA A 113 12.30 -8.85 -8.91
CA ALA A 113 13.09 -9.44 -9.98
C ALA A 113 12.65 -8.98 -11.38
N ALA A 114 11.35 -8.73 -11.56
CA ALA A 114 10.75 -8.38 -12.85
C ALA A 114 10.62 -6.86 -13.06
N GLN A 115 10.78 -6.05 -12.01
CA GLN A 115 10.56 -4.60 -12.06
C GLN A 115 11.71 -3.86 -11.38
N GLY A 116 11.69 -3.72 -10.06
CA GLY A 116 12.61 -2.85 -9.33
C GLY A 116 14.09 -3.10 -9.63
N LYS A 117 14.49 -4.36 -9.83
CA LYS A 117 15.86 -4.73 -10.23
C LYS A 117 16.36 -4.04 -11.50
N LEU A 118 15.45 -3.66 -12.40
CA LEU A 118 15.78 -3.18 -13.74
C LEU A 118 16.09 -1.67 -13.78
N TYR A 119 15.55 -0.89 -12.85
CA TYR A 119 15.57 0.57 -12.94
C TYR A 119 15.83 1.30 -11.61
N ALA A 120 15.81 0.61 -10.46
CA ALA A 120 15.94 1.26 -9.16
C ALA A 120 17.27 2.02 -8.98
N ASN A 121 18.34 1.60 -9.67
CA ASN A 121 19.64 2.26 -9.66
C ASN A 121 19.67 3.61 -10.39
N LEU A 122 18.63 3.96 -11.15
CA LEU A 122 18.54 5.23 -11.86
C LEU A 122 18.10 6.38 -10.94
N PHE A 123 17.41 6.06 -9.84
CA PHE A 123 16.88 7.05 -8.91
C PHE A 123 17.91 7.55 -7.90
N ASP A 124 17.77 8.80 -7.48
CA ASP A 124 18.58 9.36 -6.39
C ASP A 124 18.19 8.75 -5.03
N LEU A 125 16.88 8.53 -4.84
CA LEU A 125 16.32 7.83 -3.68
C LEU A 125 15.33 6.76 -4.15
N TYR A 126 15.45 5.55 -3.62
CA TYR A 126 14.56 4.45 -3.94
C TYR A 126 14.00 3.81 -2.68
N TYR A 127 12.69 3.59 -2.67
CA TYR A 127 11.97 3.01 -1.54
C TYR A 127 11.28 1.70 -1.93
N THR A 128 11.28 0.76 -1.00
CA THR A 128 10.55 -0.51 -1.11
C THR A 128 9.64 -0.70 0.10
N ASN A 129 8.46 -1.29 -0.11
CA ASN A 129 7.54 -1.64 0.96
C ASN A 129 7.93 -2.90 1.75
N ALA A 130 8.95 -3.65 1.31
CA ALA A 130 9.30 -4.95 1.86
C ALA A 130 10.69 -4.96 2.48
N ALA A 131 10.77 -5.30 3.77
CA ALA A 131 12.05 -5.42 4.48
C ALA A 131 12.98 -6.47 3.85
N ALA A 132 12.41 -7.58 3.34
CA ALA A 132 13.17 -8.61 2.65
C ALA A 132 13.90 -8.07 1.41
N SER A 133 13.26 -7.16 0.65
CA SER A 133 13.84 -6.62 -0.59
C SER A 133 14.97 -5.62 -0.36
N ILE A 134 15.18 -5.13 0.87
CA ILE A 134 16.35 -4.29 1.17
C ILE A 134 17.65 -5.02 0.86
N GLN A 135 17.74 -6.31 1.21
CA GLN A 135 18.91 -7.12 0.87
C GLN A 135 19.00 -7.40 -0.63
N ASP A 136 17.86 -7.65 -1.28
CA ASP A 136 17.81 -7.88 -2.73
C ASP A 136 18.33 -6.66 -3.53
N TYR A 137 17.94 -5.44 -3.15
CA TYR A 137 18.46 -4.21 -3.76
C TYR A 137 19.95 -3.99 -3.46
N ALA A 138 20.39 -4.28 -2.23
CA ALA A 138 21.80 -4.14 -1.86
C ALA A 138 22.71 -5.03 -2.72
N GLN A 139 22.27 -6.26 -3.06
CA GLN A 139 23.02 -7.18 -3.91
C GLN A 139 23.24 -6.67 -5.35
N ILE A 140 22.39 -5.75 -5.82
CA ILE A 140 22.54 -5.11 -7.13
C ILE A 140 23.13 -3.68 -7.04
N GLY A 141 23.70 -3.32 -5.89
CA GLY A 141 24.33 -2.02 -5.67
C GLY A 141 23.36 -0.86 -5.43
N VAL A 142 22.07 -1.15 -5.15
CA VAL A 142 21.05 -0.12 -4.88
C VAL A 142 20.84 0.01 -3.37
N LYS A 143 21.06 1.21 -2.84
CA LYS A 143 20.77 1.54 -1.43
C LYS A 143 19.30 1.90 -1.23
N ALA A 144 18.42 0.90 -1.40
CA ALA A 144 16.99 1.09 -1.17
C ALA A 144 16.68 1.32 0.31
N ARG A 145 15.62 2.09 0.58
CA ARG A 145 15.12 2.39 1.93
C ARG A 145 13.77 1.73 2.14
N LEU A 146 13.48 1.29 3.37
CA LEU A 146 12.18 0.73 3.71
C LEU A 146 11.16 1.87 3.85
N LEU A 147 10.05 1.78 3.12
CA LEU A 147 8.87 2.62 3.29
C LEU A 147 7.66 1.73 3.61
N PRO A 148 7.40 1.46 4.89
CA PRO A 148 6.33 0.56 5.28
C PRO A 148 4.97 1.06 4.82
N PHE A 149 4.03 0.12 4.60
CA PHE A 149 2.63 0.48 4.39
C PHE A 149 2.10 1.35 5.55
N ALA A 150 1.06 2.11 5.24
CA ALA A 150 0.38 3.02 6.14
C ALA A 150 -1.07 3.22 5.69
N ALA A 151 -1.82 4.08 6.38
CA ALA A 151 -3.16 4.50 5.97
C ALA A 151 -3.27 6.01 5.83
N SER A 152 -4.17 6.49 4.96
CA SER A 152 -4.59 7.90 4.99
C SER A 152 -5.63 8.08 6.09
N ALA A 153 -5.28 8.85 7.13
CA ALA A 153 -6.18 9.13 8.26
C ALA A 153 -7.34 10.08 7.89
N GLY A 154 -7.17 10.87 6.82
CA GLY A 154 -8.24 11.70 6.27
C GLY A 154 -9.31 10.89 5.54
N PHE A 155 -8.94 9.73 4.99
CA PHE A 155 -9.83 8.86 4.22
C PHE A 155 -10.35 7.66 5.04
N HIS A 156 -9.46 6.94 5.72
CA HIS A 156 -9.80 5.77 6.54
C HIS A 156 -10.11 6.20 7.97
N ARG A 157 -11.37 6.10 8.36
CA ARG A 157 -11.86 6.56 9.66
C ARG A 157 -13.01 5.70 10.18
N PRO A 158 -13.24 5.70 11.51
CA PRO A 158 -14.44 5.11 12.08
C PRO A 158 -15.69 5.79 11.52
N LEU A 159 -16.69 4.99 11.17
CA LEU A 159 -18.00 5.45 10.67
C LEU A 159 -19.10 4.97 11.64
N PRO A 160 -19.50 5.81 12.62
CA PRO A 160 -20.49 5.44 13.64
C PRO A 160 -21.87 5.06 13.08
N ASP A 161 -22.22 5.57 11.90
CA ASP A 161 -23.47 5.28 11.18
C ASP A 161 -23.47 3.89 10.52
N VAL A 162 -22.30 3.25 10.37
CA VAL A 162 -22.19 1.93 9.76
C VAL A 162 -22.48 0.84 10.79
N LYS A 163 -23.61 0.15 10.62
CA LYS A 163 -23.95 -1.03 11.43
C LYS A 163 -22.95 -2.16 11.22
N ARG A 164 -22.33 -2.64 12.31
CA ARG A 164 -21.51 -3.85 12.34
C ARG A 164 -22.36 -5.10 12.16
N LYS A 165 -22.62 -5.46 10.90
CA LYS A 165 -23.50 -6.58 10.50
C LYS A 165 -22.78 -7.92 10.41
N TYR A 166 -21.45 -7.94 10.37
CA TYR A 166 -20.64 -9.15 10.30
C TYR A 166 -19.84 -9.35 11.58
N ASP A 167 -19.65 -10.60 11.98
CA ASP A 167 -18.73 -10.94 13.06
C ASP A 167 -17.29 -10.78 12.56
N VAL A 168 -17.03 -11.27 11.34
CA VAL A 168 -15.72 -11.22 10.70
C VAL A 168 -15.84 -10.64 9.31
N ILE A 169 -14.92 -9.77 8.92
CA ILE A 169 -14.79 -9.28 7.55
C ILE A 169 -13.43 -9.61 6.96
N ILE A 170 -13.43 -9.83 5.65
CA ILE A 170 -12.24 -9.92 4.81
C ILE A 170 -12.42 -8.93 3.67
N VAL A 171 -11.50 -7.98 3.58
CA VAL A 171 -11.41 -7.03 2.47
C VAL A 171 -10.15 -7.38 1.68
N GLY A 172 -10.36 -8.03 0.53
CA GLY A 172 -9.32 -8.53 -0.36
C GLY A 172 -9.88 -9.51 -1.40
N HIS A 173 -9.16 -9.67 -2.51
CA HIS A 173 -9.52 -10.61 -3.57
C HIS A 173 -9.55 -12.07 -3.11
N ALA A 174 -10.40 -12.88 -3.72
CA ALA A 174 -10.37 -14.32 -3.50
C ALA A 174 -9.06 -14.91 -4.02
N ARG A 175 -8.48 -15.81 -3.23
CA ARG A 175 -7.28 -16.58 -3.60
C ARG A 175 -7.41 -17.98 -3.02
N ALA A 176 -6.72 -18.95 -3.63
CA ALA A 176 -6.77 -20.35 -3.22
C ALA A 176 -6.41 -20.55 -1.73
N ASP A 177 -5.40 -19.83 -1.24
CA ASP A 177 -4.97 -19.88 0.17
C ASP A 177 -6.01 -19.35 1.17
N ARG A 178 -6.97 -18.51 0.72
CA ARG A 178 -8.00 -17.91 1.58
C ARG A 178 -9.26 -18.77 1.68
N LEU A 179 -9.50 -19.67 0.72
CA LEU A 179 -10.75 -20.45 0.66
C LEU A 179 -10.94 -21.38 1.86
N PRO A 180 -9.93 -22.16 2.30
CA PRO A 180 -10.08 -23.02 3.47
C PRO A 180 -10.37 -22.22 4.74
N VAL A 181 -9.73 -21.05 4.89
CA VAL A 181 -9.95 -20.16 6.03
C VAL A 181 -11.39 -19.63 6.03
N VAL A 182 -11.87 -19.12 4.89
CA VAL A 182 -13.25 -18.63 4.77
C VAL A 182 -14.27 -19.74 5.04
N ALA A 183 -14.06 -20.92 4.46
CA ALA A 183 -14.95 -22.06 4.64
C ALA A 183 -15.04 -22.49 6.12
N GLU A 184 -13.93 -22.42 6.85
CA GLU A 184 -13.93 -22.73 8.28
C GLU A 184 -14.60 -21.62 9.10
N LEU A 185 -14.30 -20.34 8.83
CA LEU A 185 -14.94 -19.22 9.53
C LEU A 185 -16.46 -19.19 9.34
N ASP A 186 -16.96 -19.55 8.15
CA ASP A 186 -18.38 -19.61 7.83
C ASP A 186 -19.16 -20.63 8.67
N LYS A 187 -18.50 -21.64 9.24
CA LYS A 187 -19.15 -22.61 10.15
C LYS A 187 -19.50 -21.99 11.50
N HIS A 188 -18.81 -20.93 11.89
CA HIS A 188 -18.84 -20.39 13.26
C HIS A 188 -19.30 -18.94 13.34
N PHE A 189 -19.16 -18.17 12.25
CA PHE A 189 -19.31 -16.71 12.25
C PHE A 189 -20.09 -16.21 11.04
N ARG A 190 -20.75 -15.06 11.18
CA ARG A 190 -21.30 -14.34 10.03
C ARG A 190 -20.18 -13.58 9.30
N VAL A 191 -19.67 -14.13 8.20
CA VAL A 191 -18.54 -13.57 7.45
C VAL A 191 -18.98 -12.59 6.34
N GLY A 192 -18.35 -11.43 6.30
CA GLY A 192 -18.46 -10.44 5.22
C GLY A 192 -17.26 -10.51 4.29
N LEU A 193 -17.50 -10.76 3.01
CA LEU A 193 -16.45 -10.85 1.99
C LEU A 193 -16.53 -9.67 1.03
N TYR A 194 -15.40 -9.01 0.82
CA TYR A 194 -15.28 -7.85 -0.06
C TYR A 194 -14.05 -8.01 -0.96
N GLY A 195 -14.23 -7.97 -2.27
CA GLY A 195 -13.17 -8.12 -3.28
C GLY A 195 -13.64 -8.86 -4.53
N LYS A 196 -12.79 -8.87 -5.56
CA LYS A 196 -13.02 -9.65 -6.80
C LYS A 196 -12.79 -11.15 -6.58
N GLY A 197 -13.43 -11.99 -7.40
CA GLY A 197 -13.11 -13.41 -7.55
C GLY A 197 -13.88 -14.39 -6.65
N TRP A 198 -14.55 -13.93 -5.59
CA TRP A 198 -15.28 -14.81 -4.65
C TRP A 198 -16.37 -15.65 -5.33
N ARG A 199 -17.10 -15.07 -6.30
CA ARG A 199 -18.12 -15.77 -7.11
C ARG A 199 -17.58 -16.98 -7.86
N ARG A 200 -16.34 -16.91 -8.38
CA ARG A 200 -15.72 -18.01 -9.15
C ARG A 200 -15.53 -19.27 -8.30
N TRP A 201 -15.44 -19.11 -6.99
CA TRP A 201 -15.23 -20.20 -6.03
C TRP A 201 -16.53 -20.71 -5.40
N GLY A 202 -17.68 -20.44 -6.02
CA GLY A 202 -18.98 -20.93 -5.54
C GLY A 202 -19.50 -20.25 -4.28
N ILE A 203 -18.82 -19.22 -3.77
CA ILE A 203 -19.26 -18.44 -2.62
C ILE A 203 -20.25 -17.39 -3.11
N LEU A 204 -21.51 -17.78 -3.32
CA LEU A 204 -22.63 -16.91 -3.71
C LEU A 204 -23.73 -16.93 -2.64
N PRO A 205 -24.52 -15.84 -2.49
CA PRO A 205 -24.43 -14.55 -3.18
C PRO A 205 -23.44 -13.57 -2.53
N ARG A 206 -22.52 -14.06 -1.67
CA ARG A 206 -21.62 -13.24 -0.85
C ARG A 206 -20.35 -12.85 -1.64
N GLY A 207 -19.73 -11.72 -1.31
CA GLY A 207 -18.54 -11.25 -2.03
C GLY A 207 -18.85 -10.23 -3.12
N ARG A 208 -18.55 -8.95 -2.86
CA ARG A 208 -18.63 -7.88 -3.86
C ARG A 208 -17.35 -7.07 -3.87
N GLN A 209 -16.96 -6.56 -5.04
CA GLN A 209 -15.92 -5.54 -5.07
C GLN A 209 -16.45 -4.26 -4.40
N VAL A 210 -15.60 -3.61 -3.63
CA VAL A 210 -15.85 -2.30 -3.01
C VAL A 210 -14.67 -1.40 -3.34
N ASN A 211 -14.95 -0.15 -3.66
CA ASN A 211 -13.95 0.89 -3.91
C ASN A 211 -14.42 2.20 -3.26
N GLY A 212 -13.53 3.19 -3.16
CA GLY A 212 -13.79 4.48 -2.53
C GLY A 212 -14.44 4.35 -1.15
N ASP A 213 -15.44 5.19 -0.88
CA ASP A 213 -16.22 5.19 0.36
C ASP A 213 -16.82 3.82 0.72
N GLU A 214 -17.18 2.98 -0.26
CA GLU A 214 -17.73 1.66 0.02
C GLU A 214 -16.70 0.73 0.67
N GLN A 215 -15.41 0.91 0.38
CA GLN A 215 -14.35 0.15 1.06
C GLN A 215 -14.25 0.56 2.53
N VAL A 216 -14.30 1.87 2.82
CA VAL A 216 -14.27 2.38 4.21
C VAL A 216 -15.50 1.87 4.97
N ARG A 217 -16.69 1.90 4.34
CA ARG A 217 -17.90 1.30 4.91
C ARG A 217 -17.77 -0.21 5.10
N ALA A 218 -17.11 -0.93 4.19
CA ALA A 218 -16.85 -2.36 4.32
C ALA A 218 -15.94 -2.66 5.53
N LEU A 219 -14.85 -1.90 5.69
CA LEU A 219 -13.93 -2.00 6.82
C LEU A 219 -14.63 -1.72 8.17
N ASN A 220 -15.62 -0.82 8.19
CA ASN A 220 -16.44 -0.52 9.37
C ASN A 220 -17.60 -1.50 9.61
N SER A 221 -17.89 -2.41 8.68
CA SER A 221 -19.08 -3.28 8.74
C SER A 221 -18.92 -4.57 9.56
N GLY A 222 -17.70 -4.86 10.02
CA GLY A 222 -17.34 -6.05 10.80
C GLY A 222 -16.98 -5.74 12.25
N LYS A 223 -17.12 -6.74 13.13
CA LYS A 223 -16.56 -6.69 14.49
C LYS A 223 -15.07 -7.00 14.51
N ALA A 224 -14.57 -7.81 13.57
CA ALA A 224 -13.17 -8.16 13.42
C ALA A 224 -12.76 -8.20 11.93
N TYR A 225 -11.54 -7.77 11.61
CA TYR A 225 -10.91 -7.88 10.29
C TYR A 225 -9.84 -8.98 10.30
N VAL A 226 -9.87 -9.90 9.34
CA VAL A 226 -8.82 -10.92 9.18
C VAL A 226 -7.91 -10.56 8.01
N SER A 227 -6.62 -10.37 8.33
CA SER A 227 -5.55 -10.07 7.37
C SER A 227 -4.71 -11.30 7.06
N PHE A 228 -4.38 -11.50 5.78
CA PHE A 228 -3.58 -12.63 5.29
C PHE A 228 -2.18 -12.17 4.90
N ALA A 229 -1.14 -12.66 5.58
CA ALA A 229 0.25 -12.22 5.36
C ALA A 229 0.84 -12.70 4.03
N GLN A 230 0.40 -13.86 3.52
CA GLN A 230 0.94 -14.43 2.29
C GLN A 230 0.67 -13.53 1.08
N THR A 231 1.69 -13.24 0.27
CA THR A 231 1.61 -12.49 -0.99
C THR A 231 1.14 -13.38 -2.15
N VAL A 232 1.10 -12.86 -3.38
CA VAL A 232 0.74 -13.69 -4.54
C VAL A 232 1.90 -14.62 -4.90
N ALA A 233 3.14 -14.13 -4.78
CA ALA A 233 4.34 -14.92 -5.00
C ALA A 233 4.72 -15.84 -3.82
N GLY A 234 3.89 -15.89 -2.76
CA GLY A 234 4.07 -16.84 -1.65
C GLY A 234 4.97 -16.35 -0.51
N TYR A 235 5.41 -15.09 -0.54
CA TYR A 235 6.16 -14.49 0.56
C TYR A 235 5.25 -14.12 1.73
N THR A 236 5.79 -14.04 2.93
CA THR A 236 5.13 -13.40 4.07
C THR A 236 5.43 -11.91 4.03
N ASN A 237 4.39 -11.06 4.01
CA ASN A 237 4.57 -9.61 4.02
C ASN A 237 3.38 -8.92 4.70
N VAL A 238 3.63 -7.73 5.26
CA VAL A 238 2.59 -6.84 5.79
C VAL A 238 1.63 -6.41 4.68
N LYS A 239 0.36 -6.18 5.02
CA LYS A 239 -0.68 -5.76 4.07
C LYS A 239 -1.20 -4.37 4.39
N VAL A 240 -1.35 -3.53 3.36
CA VAL A 240 -1.97 -2.20 3.50
C VAL A 240 -3.36 -2.27 4.16
N GLY A 241 -4.18 -3.26 3.78
CA GLY A 241 -5.53 -3.43 4.33
C GLY A 241 -5.58 -3.61 5.86
N LEU A 242 -4.47 -4.04 6.47
CA LEU A 242 -4.32 -4.06 7.93
C LEU A 242 -4.32 -2.64 8.50
N PHE A 243 -3.48 -1.75 7.96
CA PHE A 243 -3.43 -0.35 8.39
C PHE A 243 -4.75 0.36 8.12
N GLU A 244 -5.38 0.10 6.98
CA GLU A 244 -6.69 0.67 6.63
C GLU A 244 -7.78 0.25 7.62
N ALA A 245 -7.79 -1.04 8.03
CA ALA A 245 -8.72 -1.55 9.04
C ALA A 245 -8.47 -0.93 10.43
N VAL A 246 -7.20 -0.82 10.84
CA VAL A 246 -6.80 -0.16 12.09
C VAL A 246 -7.23 1.31 12.10
N ALA A 247 -7.01 2.04 11.00
CA ALA A 247 -7.42 3.45 10.88
C ALA A 247 -8.96 3.61 11.00
N CYS A 248 -9.72 2.64 10.50
CA CYS A 248 -11.18 2.56 10.67
C CYS A 248 -11.64 2.15 12.08
N GLY A 249 -10.73 1.82 12.99
CA GLY A 249 -11.07 1.36 14.35
C GLY A 249 -11.65 -0.07 14.37
N THR A 250 -11.35 -0.87 13.36
CA THR A 250 -11.75 -2.28 13.31
C THR A 250 -10.61 -3.14 13.85
N PRO A 251 -10.86 -3.97 14.88
CA PRO A 251 -9.84 -4.87 15.43
C PRO A 251 -9.30 -5.83 14.36
N VAL A 252 -7.99 -6.03 14.35
CA VAL A 252 -7.30 -6.85 13.35
C VAL A 252 -6.81 -8.17 13.94
N PHE A 253 -7.05 -9.24 13.20
CA PHE A 253 -6.49 -10.56 13.40
C PHE A 253 -5.54 -10.87 12.23
N THR A 254 -4.30 -11.27 12.52
CA THR A 254 -3.34 -11.61 11.47
C THR A 254 -2.38 -12.71 11.91
N GLN A 255 -1.74 -13.37 10.94
CA GLN A 255 -0.74 -14.39 11.24
C GLN A 255 0.43 -13.79 12.02
N VAL A 256 1.01 -14.58 12.94
CA VAL A 256 2.22 -14.17 13.67
C VAL A 256 3.44 -14.26 12.76
N PHE A 257 4.17 -13.15 12.59
CA PHE A 257 5.49 -13.15 11.96
C PHE A 257 6.35 -11.98 12.49
N PRO A 258 7.69 -12.14 12.55
CA PRO A 258 8.56 -11.20 13.28
C PRO A 258 8.51 -9.75 12.81
N GLU A 259 8.28 -9.50 11.52
CA GLU A 259 8.26 -8.12 11.01
C GLU A 259 7.07 -7.32 11.56
N MET A 260 5.94 -7.97 11.86
CA MET A 260 4.73 -7.28 12.33
C MET A 260 4.94 -6.57 13.68
N GLU A 261 5.79 -7.12 14.55
CA GLU A 261 6.09 -6.55 15.88
C GLU A 261 6.76 -5.18 15.80
N LYS A 262 7.30 -4.80 14.64
CA LYS A 262 7.84 -3.45 14.38
C LYS A 262 6.76 -2.39 14.20
N TYR A 263 5.52 -2.81 13.92
CA TYR A 263 4.40 -1.91 13.60
C TYR A 263 3.33 -1.96 14.69
N PHE A 264 3.00 -3.16 15.17
CA PHE A 264 1.97 -3.34 16.20
C PHE A 264 2.33 -4.46 17.17
N ALA A 265 2.06 -4.24 18.45
CA ALA A 265 2.22 -5.24 19.50
C ALA A 265 1.07 -6.27 19.48
N TYR A 266 1.42 -7.56 19.39
CA TYR A 266 0.44 -8.64 19.48
C TYR A 266 -0.26 -8.66 20.85
N GLU A 267 -1.54 -9.02 20.84
CA GLU A 267 -2.50 -9.09 21.95
C GLU A 267 -2.75 -7.75 22.69
N ARG A 268 -2.02 -6.68 22.36
CA ARG A 268 -2.26 -5.33 22.86
C ARG A 268 -2.85 -4.40 21.82
N GLU A 269 -2.40 -4.48 20.57
CA GLU A 269 -2.80 -3.62 19.45
C GLU A 269 -3.39 -4.44 18.30
N ILE A 270 -2.91 -5.67 18.07
CA ILE A 270 -3.48 -6.58 17.08
C ILE A 270 -3.53 -8.00 17.65
N ILE A 271 -4.40 -8.86 17.12
CA ILE A 271 -4.49 -10.25 17.57
C ILE A 271 -3.69 -11.14 16.61
N GLY A 272 -2.74 -11.89 17.16
CA GLY A 272 -1.92 -12.83 16.41
C GLY A 272 -2.58 -14.20 16.30
N PHE A 273 -2.30 -14.98 15.26
CA PHE A 273 -2.58 -16.42 15.26
C PHE A 273 -1.53 -17.20 14.46
N SER A 274 -1.30 -18.45 14.81
CA SER A 274 -0.34 -19.34 14.12
C SER A 274 -1.03 -20.47 13.36
N SER A 275 -2.32 -20.70 13.59
CA SER A 275 -3.10 -21.73 12.90
C SER A 275 -4.57 -21.34 12.71
N LEU A 276 -5.26 -22.04 11.80
CA LEU A 276 -6.70 -21.84 11.58
C LEU A 276 -7.55 -22.20 12.82
N PRO A 277 -7.29 -23.31 13.55
CA PRO A 277 -7.97 -23.58 14.82
C PRO A 277 -7.79 -22.46 15.84
N GLU A 278 -6.57 -21.94 16.00
CA GLU A 278 -6.28 -20.84 16.93
C GLU A 278 -6.99 -19.54 16.51
N LEU A 279 -7.06 -19.24 15.20
CA LEU A 279 -7.83 -18.10 14.70
C LEU A 279 -9.30 -18.21 15.11
N VAL A 280 -9.92 -19.39 14.96
CA VAL A 280 -11.31 -19.62 15.37
C VAL A 280 -11.48 -19.46 16.88
N GLU A 281 -10.56 -20.00 17.68
CA GLU A 281 -10.57 -19.88 19.14
C GLU A 281 -10.47 -18.42 19.58
N LYS A 282 -9.49 -17.67 19.06
CA LYS A 282 -9.30 -16.26 19.39
C LYS A 282 -10.48 -15.40 18.95
N LEU A 283 -11.04 -15.66 17.77
CA LEU A 283 -12.27 -14.97 17.34
C LEU A 283 -13.43 -15.24 18.30
N ARG A 284 -13.66 -16.49 18.74
CA ARG A 284 -14.69 -16.80 19.75
C ARG A 284 -14.42 -16.08 21.07
N TYR A 285 -13.18 -16.11 21.53
CA TYR A 285 -12.76 -15.47 22.78
C TYR A 285 -13.02 -13.96 22.76
N TYR A 286 -12.53 -13.25 21.75
CA TYR A 286 -12.61 -11.79 21.68
C TYR A 286 -14.00 -11.28 21.27
N LEU A 287 -14.72 -11.98 20.38
CA LEU A 287 -16.08 -11.57 19.99
C LEU A 287 -17.09 -11.70 21.15
N SER A 288 -16.82 -12.57 22.13
CA SER A 288 -17.59 -12.64 23.38
C SER A 288 -17.17 -11.59 24.42
N ARG A 289 -16.09 -10.83 24.17
CA ARG A 289 -15.53 -9.80 25.07
C ARG A 289 -15.38 -8.46 24.33
N PRO A 290 -16.51 -7.81 23.97
CA PRO A 290 -16.49 -6.62 23.12
C PRO A 290 -15.72 -5.44 23.70
N VAL A 291 -15.64 -5.30 25.04
CA VAL A 291 -14.87 -4.23 25.70
C VAL A 291 -13.37 -4.44 25.51
N GLU A 292 -12.89 -5.66 25.75
CA GLU A 292 -11.48 -6.03 25.55
C GLU A 292 -11.08 -5.88 24.08
N LEU A 293 -11.91 -6.39 23.16
CA LEU A 293 -11.67 -6.28 21.73
C LEU A 293 -11.67 -4.82 21.24
N ALA A 294 -12.54 -3.97 21.80
CA ALA A 294 -12.54 -2.54 21.51
C ALA A 294 -11.27 -1.84 22.01
N GLN A 295 -10.76 -2.23 23.19
CA GLN A 295 -9.51 -1.70 23.73
C GLN A 295 -8.31 -2.04 22.82
N VAL A 296 -8.23 -3.27 22.32
CA VAL A 296 -7.19 -3.67 21.36
C VAL A 296 -7.23 -2.78 20.11
N ALA A 297 -8.42 -2.59 19.52
CA ALA A 297 -8.57 -1.73 18.35
C ALA A 297 -8.24 -0.25 18.63
N GLN A 298 -8.59 0.25 19.82
CA GLN A 298 -8.26 1.61 20.23
C GLN A 298 -6.74 1.80 20.33
N ASN A 299 -6.04 0.90 21.03
CA ASN A 299 -4.58 0.94 21.17
C ASN A 299 -3.89 0.94 19.79
N ALA A 300 -4.35 0.06 18.89
CA ALA A 300 -3.84 -0.02 17.52
C ALA A 300 -4.02 1.29 16.76
N ARG A 301 -5.22 1.89 16.87
CA ARG A 301 -5.55 3.11 16.16
C ARG A 301 -4.76 4.30 16.70
N GLU A 302 -4.56 4.39 18.01
CA GLU A 302 -3.69 5.39 18.64
C GLU A 302 -2.26 5.28 18.10
N ARG A 303 -1.69 4.07 18.09
CA ARG A 303 -0.37 3.80 17.50
C ARG A 303 -0.31 4.21 16.03
N LEU A 304 -1.31 3.84 15.24
CA LEU A 304 -1.36 4.17 13.80
C LEU A 304 -1.40 5.68 13.56
N LEU A 305 -2.22 6.41 14.31
CA LEU A 305 -2.35 7.86 14.13
C LEU A 305 -1.08 8.61 14.52
N CYS A 306 -0.28 8.06 15.44
CA CYS A 306 0.99 8.65 15.85
C CYS A 306 2.17 8.29 14.93
N GLU A 307 2.10 7.19 14.17
CA GLU A 307 3.32 6.65 13.51
C GLU A 307 3.12 6.01 12.12
N HIS A 308 1.90 5.60 11.77
CA HIS A 308 1.64 4.78 10.58
C HIS A 308 0.61 5.37 9.62
N THR A 309 0.69 6.67 9.39
CA THR A 309 -0.04 7.36 8.32
C THR A 309 0.86 7.67 7.11
N TRP A 310 0.27 7.88 5.92
CA TRP A 310 1.06 8.28 4.75
C TRP A 310 1.74 9.64 4.94
N VAL A 311 1.18 10.53 5.76
CA VAL A 311 1.83 11.79 6.16
C VAL A 311 3.19 11.49 6.79
N HIS A 312 3.29 10.60 7.78
CA HIS A 312 4.57 10.21 8.39
C HIS A 312 5.56 9.61 7.36
N ARG A 313 5.05 8.85 6.38
CA ARG A 313 5.89 8.31 5.30
C ARG A 313 6.44 9.42 4.40
N TRP A 314 5.62 10.42 4.08
CA TRP A 314 6.08 11.58 3.33
C TRP A 314 7.00 12.50 4.13
N GLU A 315 6.81 12.64 5.44
CA GLU A 315 7.76 13.38 6.29
C GLU A 315 9.16 12.78 6.18
N GLN A 316 9.25 11.45 6.26
CA GLN A 316 10.50 10.71 6.07
C GLN A 316 11.08 10.93 4.67
N VAL A 317 10.28 10.73 3.61
CA VAL A 317 10.75 10.91 2.22
C VAL A 317 11.23 12.33 1.97
N LEU A 318 10.50 13.34 2.42
CA LEU A 318 10.86 14.75 2.22
C LEU A 318 12.09 15.16 3.05
N ALA A 319 12.28 14.57 4.23
CA ALA A 319 13.50 14.75 5.02
C ALA A 319 14.71 14.14 4.30
N ASP A 320 14.56 12.94 3.76
CA ASP A 320 15.60 12.26 2.99
C ASP A 320 15.99 13.03 1.72
N VAL A 321 15.00 13.61 1.03
CA VAL A 321 15.22 14.50 -0.12
C VAL A 321 16.05 15.72 0.29
N ARG A 322 15.73 16.38 1.41
CA ARG A 322 16.49 17.54 1.89
C ARG A 322 17.94 17.16 2.19
N ALA A 323 18.15 16.07 2.92
CA ALA A 323 19.49 15.58 3.24
C ALA A 323 20.29 15.20 1.99
N HIS A 324 19.65 14.61 0.98
CA HIS A 324 20.29 14.32 -0.30
C HIS A 324 20.69 15.59 -1.05
N ALA A 325 19.77 16.56 -1.17
CA ALA A 325 20.02 17.82 -1.85
C ALA A 325 21.12 18.67 -1.16
N GLU A 326 21.25 18.59 0.16
CA GLU A 326 22.32 19.24 0.93
C GLU A 326 23.68 18.56 0.72
N GLY A 327 23.72 17.23 0.68
CA GLY A 327 24.96 16.47 0.47
C GLY A 327 25.53 16.55 -0.94
N CYS A 328 24.76 17.04 -1.92
CA CYS A 328 25.19 17.25 -3.30
C CYS A 328 25.65 18.70 -3.60
N ARG A 329 25.55 19.61 -2.64
CA ARG A 329 26.06 20.99 -2.75
C ARG A 329 27.51 21.08 -2.32
#